data_AF-K0F904-F1
#
_entry.id   AF-K0F904-F1
#
_cell.length_a   1.000
_cell.length_b   1.000
_cell.length_c   1.000
_cell.angle_alpha   90.00
_cell.angle_beta   90.00
_cell.angle_gamma   90.00
#
_symmetry.space_group_name_H-M   'P 1'
#
loop_
_entity.id
_entity.type
_entity.pdbx_description
1 polymer ?
#
loop_
_entity_poly.entity_id
_entity_poly.type
_entity_poly.pdbx_seq_one_letter_code
_entity_poly.pdbx_strand_id
1 'polypeptide(L)'
;MGLLKADIDQMNSLATVLGDVGQKIDDIEIRAAVGDIKAALPGCPIPDACAKAGESTEYAWLKVADRIRSVATAVQNTAADINATDESFKRRLEAMSFHDKDR
;
A
#
# COMPACT_ATOMS: atom_id res chain seq x y z
N MET A 1 -18.88 20.14 17.42
CA MET A 1 -18.36 19.18 16.43
C MET A 1 -19.35 19.13 15.28
N GLY A 2 -18.89 19.27 14.03
CA GLY A 2 -19.74 19.07 12.85
C GLY A 2 -19.65 17.63 12.36
N LEU A 3 -20.72 17.12 11.78
CA LEU A 3 -20.71 15.89 10.99
C LEU A 3 -19.63 15.98 9.89
N LEU A 4 -19.10 14.84 9.46
CA LEU A 4 -18.14 14.74 8.35
C LEU A 4 -18.63 15.54 7.14
N LYS A 5 -17.79 16.45 6.64
CA LYS A 5 -18.09 17.27 5.45
C LYS A 5 -17.45 16.67 4.21
N ALA A 6 -17.93 15.51 3.81
CA ALA A 6 -17.43 14.80 2.64
C ALA A 6 -18.57 14.11 1.89
N ASP A 7 -18.37 13.93 0.59
CA ASP A 7 -19.22 13.10 -0.25
C ASP A 7 -18.89 11.62 -0.02
N ILE A 8 -19.86 10.87 0.49
CA ILE A 8 -19.71 9.45 0.85
C ILE A 8 -19.42 8.59 -0.38
N ASP A 9 -20.02 8.90 -1.54
CA ASP A 9 -19.79 8.14 -2.77
C ASP A 9 -18.38 8.38 -3.29
N GLN A 10 -17.89 9.62 -3.21
CA GLN A 10 -16.50 9.95 -3.57
C GLN A 10 -15.50 9.31 -2.61
N MET A 11 -15.81 9.25 -1.30
CA MET A 11 -14.96 8.55 -0.34
C MET A 11 -14.88 7.05 -0.63
N ASN A 12 -16.00 6.41 -0.95
CA ASN A 12 -16.01 5.00 -1.33
C ASN A 12 -15.24 4.77 -2.63
N SER A 13 -15.42 5.63 -3.63
CA SER A 13 -14.66 5.56 -4.89
C SER A 13 -13.15 5.71 -4.64
N LEU A 14 -12.74 6.65 -3.79
CA LEU A 14 -11.34 6.81 -3.39
C LEU A 14 -10.81 5.56 -2.68
N ALA A 15 -11.58 4.98 -1.76
CA ALA A 15 -11.19 3.75 -1.08
C ALA A 15 -10.99 2.59 -2.08
N THR A 16 -11.87 2.44 -3.07
CA THR A 16 -11.71 1.45 -4.14
C THR A 16 -10.43 1.68 -4.94
N VAL A 17 -10.17 2.92 -5.39
CA VAL A 17 -8.96 3.25 -6.17
C VAL A 17 -7.69 2.96 -5.37
N LEU A 18 -7.66 3.30 -4.08
CA LEU A 18 -6.52 3.01 -3.22
C LEU A 18 -6.33 1.49 -3.04
N GLY A 19 -7.42 0.73 -2.86
CA GLY A 19 -7.38 -0.73 -2.82
C GLY A 19 -6.78 -1.33 -4.10
N ASP A 20 -7.24 -0.86 -5.27
CA ASP A 20 -6.77 -1.31 -6.57
C ASP A 20 -5.28 -0.97 -6.79
N VAL A 21 -4.82 0.20 -6.36
CA VAL A 21 -3.40 0.57 -6.41
C VAL A 21 -2.58 -0.35 -5.51
N GLY A 22 -3.06 -0.63 -4.30
CA GLY A 22 -2.42 -1.59 -3.39
C GLY A 22 -2.29 -2.97 -4.04
N GLN A 23 -3.33 -3.45 -4.72
CA GLN A 23 -3.29 -4.74 -5.42
C GLN A 23 -2.30 -4.73 -6.58
N LYS A 24 -2.31 -3.69 -7.43
CA LYS A 24 -1.38 -3.59 -8.56
C LYS A 24 0.09 -3.56 -8.15
N ILE A 25 0.40 -3.03 -6.96
CA ILE A 25 1.76 -3.02 -6.41
C ILE A 25 2.15 -4.40 -5.88
N ASP A 26 1.22 -5.07 -5.19
CA ASP A 26 1.36 -6.42 -4.66
C ASP A 26 1.56 -7.47 -5.78
N ASP A 27 0.91 -7.27 -6.93
CA ASP A 27 1.03 -8.14 -8.11
C ASP A 27 2.38 -7.99 -8.85
N ILE A 28 3.28 -7.08 -8.43
CA ILE A 28 4.57 -6.92 -9.11
C ILE A 28 5.54 -8.03 -8.69
N GLU A 29 5.81 -8.96 -9.60
CA GLU A 29 6.72 -10.10 -9.40
C GLU A 29 8.08 -9.90 -10.09
N ILE A 30 9.08 -9.37 -9.36
CA ILE A 30 10.47 -9.29 -9.82
C ILE A 30 11.15 -10.66 -9.77
N ARG A 31 10.83 -11.49 -8.78
CA ARG A 31 11.43 -12.82 -8.55
C ARG A 31 11.24 -13.75 -9.75
N ALA A 32 10.07 -13.69 -10.40
CA ALA A 32 9.80 -14.44 -11.62
C ALA A 32 10.80 -14.10 -12.72
N ALA A 33 11.03 -12.80 -12.97
CA ALA A 33 11.99 -12.34 -13.97
C ALA A 33 13.44 -12.75 -13.68
N VAL A 34 13.83 -12.90 -12.41
CA VAL A 34 15.18 -13.36 -12.05
C VAL A 34 15.36 -14.86 -12.23
N GLY A 35 14.30 -15.66 -12.06
CA GLY A 35 14.33 -17.11 -12.28
C GLY A 35 14.82 -17.47 -13.69
N ASP A 36 14.32 -16.75 -14.70
CA ASP A 36 14.69 -16.93 -16.10
C ASP A 36 16.18 -16.63 -16.36
N ILE A 37 16.72 -15.61 -15.71
CA ILE A 37 18.13 -15.22 -15.83
C ILE A 37 19.05 -16.29 -15.24
N LYS A 38 18.67 -16.88 -14.10
CA LYS A 38 19.46 -17.95 -13.45
C LYS A 38 19.56 -19.20 -14.33
N ALA A 39 18.48 -19.55 -15.01
CA ALA A 39 18.49 -20.64 -15.99
C ALA A 39 19.39 -20.33 -17.20
N ALA A 40 19.44 -19.07 -17.64
CA ALA A 40 20.26 -18.64 -18.77
C ALA A 40 21.77 -18.54 -18.45
N LEU A 41 22.16 -18.36 -17.18
CA LEU A 41 23.56 -18.13 -16.78
C LEU A 41 24.06 -19.09 -15.68
N PRO A 42 24.19 -20.40 -15.97
CA PRO A 42 24.70 -21.37 -14.98
C PRO A 42 26.08 -20.98 -14.44
N GLY A 43 26.24 -20.98 -13.11
CA GLY A 43 27.51 -20.68 -12.43
C GLY A 43 27.85 -19.18 -12.32
N CYS A 44 27.07 -18.29 -12.94
CA CYS A 44 27.20 -16.85 -12.71
C CYS A 44 26.64 -16.50 -11.33
N PRO A 45 27.33 -15.70 -10.49
CA PRO A 45 26.80 -15.28 -9.19
C PRO A 45 25.85 -14.07 -9.28
N ILE A 46 25.82 -13.35 -10.41
CA ILE A 46 24.99 -12.16 -10.61
C ILE A 46 23.48 -12.45 -10.46
N PRO A 47 22.91 -13.53 -11.04
CA PRO A 47 21.50 -13.86 -10.87
C PRO A 47 21.08 -14.02 -9.40
N ASP A 48 21.93 -14.60 -8.56
CA ASP A 48 21.63 -14.76 -7.12
C ASP A 48 21.62 -13.39 -6.41
N ALA A 49 22.54 -12.48 -6.75
CA ALA A 49 22.52 -11.12 -6.23
C ALA A 49 21.28 -10.33 -6.70
N CYS A 50 20.91 -10.47 -7.98
CA CYS A 50 19.68 -9.91 -8.52
C CYS A 50 18.44 -10.48 -7.83
N ALA A 51 18.42 -11.77 -7.50
CA ALA A 51 17.29 -12.41 -6.82
C ALA A 51 17.10 -11.80 -5.43
N LYS A 52 18.21 -11.58 -4.71
CA LYS A 52 18.14 -10.97 -3.38
C LYS A 52 17.70 -9.50 -3.43
N ALA A 53 18.18 -8.75 -4.42
CA ALA A 53 17.76 -7.38 -4.65
C ALA A 53 16.27 -7.30 -5.04
N GLY A 54 15.80 -8.22 -5.90
CA GLY A 54 14.40 -8.34 -6.28
C GLY A 54 13.50 -8.65 -5.10
N GLU A 55 13.84 -9.65 -4.28
CA GLU A 55 13.11 -9.98 -3.04
C GLU A 55 13.00 -8.78 -2.09
N SER A 56 14.11 -8.04 -1.91
CA SER A 56 14.13 -6.87 -1.02
C SER A 56 13.27 -5.73 -1.56
N THR A 57 13.24 -5.56 -2.89
CA THR A 57 12.43 -4.54 -3.58
C THR A 57 10.95 -4.88 -3.50
N GLU A 58 10.57 -6.13 -3.80
CA GLU A 58 9.19 -6.61 -3.65
C GLU A 58 8.70 -6.41 -2.21
N TYR A 59 9.50 -6.81 -1.22
CA TYR A 59 9.12 -6.63 0.18
C TYR A 59 8.92 -5.15 0.56
N ALA A 60 9.72 -4.24 0.03
CA ALA A 60 9.52 -2.80 0.22
C ALA A 60 8.23 -2.31 -0.43
N TRP A 61 7.90 -2.81 -1.63
CA TRP A 61 6.66 -2.49 -2.33
C TRP A 61 5.42 -3.05 -1.64
N LEU A 62 5.48 -4.28 -1.10
CA LEU A 62 4.42 -4.85 -0.28
C LEU A 62 4.09 -3.96 0.92
N LYS A 63 5.11 -3.43 1.62
CA LYS A 63 4.90 -2.49 2.71
C LYS A 63 4.21 -1.20 2.26
N VAL A 64 4.50 -0.72 1.06
CA VAL A 64 3.81 0.45 0.48
C VAL A 64 2.37 0.10 0.14
N ALA A 65 2.12 -1.04 -0.50
CA ALA A 65 0.79 -1.55 -0.81
C ALA A 65 -0.08 -1.66 0.45
N ASP A 66 0.45 -2.24 1.53
CA ASP A 66 -0.25 -2.38 2.80
C ASP A 66 -0.59 -1.05 3.45
N ARG A 67 0.32 -0.05 3.35
CA ARG A 67 0.03 1.31 3.83
C ARG A 67 -1.08 1.97 3.02
N ILE A 68 -1.08 1.81 1.70
CA ILE A 68 -2.12 2.34 0.82
C ILE A 68 -3.47 1.68 1.12
N ARG A 69 -3.51 0.35 1.27
CA ARG A 69 -4.71 -0.40 1.68
C ARG A 69 -5.21 0.03 3.05
N SER A 70 -4.31 0.31 4.00
CA SER A 70 -4.68 0.85 5.31
C SER A 70 -5.40 2.19 5.20
N VAL A 71 -4.94 3.09 4.33
CA VAL A 71 -5.64 4.35 4.03
C VAL A 71 -7.01 4.07 3.42
N ALA A 72 -7.10 3.18 2.43
CA ALA A 72 -8.37 2.78 1.83
C ALA A 72 -9.39 2.33 2.89
N THR A 73 -8.96 1.45 3.79
CA THR A 73 -9.78 0.96 4.90
C THR A 73 -10.21 2.09 5.84
N ALA A 74 -9.33 3.04 6.18
CA ALA A 74 -9.73 4.16 7.03
C ALA A 74 -10.73 5.11 6.36
N VAL A 75 -10.60 5.35 5.06
CA VAL A 75 -11.58 6.12 4.28
C VAL A 75 -12.92 5.39 4.28
N GLN A 76 -12.93 4.09 3.93
CA GLN A 76 -14.15 3.28 3.88
C GLN A 76 -14.85 3.19 5.25
N ASN A 77 -14.09 2.93 6.31
CA ASN A 77 -14.63 2.89 7.68
C ASN A 77 -15.18 4.25 8.13
N THR A 78 -14.68 5.35 7.58
CA THR A 78 -15.17 6.70 7.90
C THR A 78 -16.44 6.99 7.11
N ALA A 79 -16.49 6.59 5.84
CA ALA A 79 -17.68 6.69 5.00
C ALA A 79 -18.86 5.86 5.55
N ALA A 80 -18.59 4.70 6.16
CA ALA A 80 -19.60 3.82 6.74
C ALA A 80 -20.08 4.23 8.15
N ASP A 81 -19.41 5.18 8.80
CA ASP A 81 -19.71 5.59 10.17
C ASP A 81 -20.63 6.82 10.18
N ILE A 82 -21.90 6.61 10.52
CA ILE A 82 -22.93 7.66 10.59
C ILE A 82 -22.62 8.78 11.58
N ASN A 83 -21.73 8.53 12.54
CA ASN A 83 -21.28 9.50 13.53
C ASN A 83 -19.89 10.07 13.19
N ALA A 84 -19.34 9.76 12.02
CA ALA A 84 -18.06 10.29 11.61
C ALA A 84 -18.08 11.82 11.59
N THR A 85 -17.00 12.39 12.09
CA THR A 85 -16.69 13.82 12.09
C THR A 85 -15.32 14.02 11.44
N ASP A 86 -15.05 15.23 10.95
CA ASP A 86 -13.73 15.58 10.41
C ASP A 86 -12.62 15.29 11.44
N GLU A 87 -12.89 15.53 12.73
CA GLU A 87 -11.93 15.30 13.82
C GLU A 87 -11.71 13.81 14.13
N SER A 88 -12.76 12.97 14.07
CA SER A 88 -12.58 11.51 14.20
C SER A 88 -11.82 10.94 13.01
N PHE A 89 -12.06 11.45 11.80
CA PHE A 89 -11.34 11.02 10.61
C PHE A 89 -9.86 11.42 10.68
N LYS A 90 -9.58 12.67 11.05
CA LYS A 90 -8.23 13.18 11.30
C LYS A 90 -7.45 12.28 12.27
N ARG A 91 -8.05 11.92 13.41
CA ARG A 91 -7.43 11.01 14.40
C ARG A 91 -7.12 9.63 13.83
N ARG A 92 -7.98 9.08 12.95
CA ARG A 92 -7.70 7.80 12.26
C ARG A 92 -6.48 7.91 11.33
N LEU A 93 -6.33 9.03 10.62
CA LEU A 93 -5.16 9.28 9.77
C LEU A 93 -3.89 9.55 10.58
N GLU A 94 -3.98 10.30 11.68
CA GLU A 94 -2.85 10.55 12.59
C GLU A 94 -2.33 9.26 13.22
N ALA A 95 -3.20 8.32 13.57
CA ALA A 95 -2.81 7.02 14.10
C ALA A 95 -1.94 6.19 13.13
N MET A 96 -2.01 6.47 11.83
CA MET A 96 -1.16 5.81 10.81
C MET A 96 0.28 6.35 10.77
N SER A 97 0.58 7.41 11.53
CA SER A 97 1.95 7.94 11.70
C SER A 97 2.68 8.23 10.39
N PHE A 98 2.03 8.88 9.42
CA PHE A 98 2.66 9.28 8.14
C PHE A 98 3.84 10.26 8.31
N HIS A 99 3.98 10.86 9.49
CA HIS A 99 4.99 11.88 9.80
C HIS A 99 6.28 11.35 10.41
N ASP A 100 6.46 10.02 10.54
CA ASP A 100 7.74 9.44 10.95
C ASP A 100 8.78 9.65 9.83
N LYS A 101 9.31 10.87 9.73
CA LYS A 101 10.58 11.21 9.08
C LYS A 101 11.73 11.33 10.07
N ASP A 102 11.45 11.29 11.38
CA ASP A 102 12.44 11.44 12.46
C ASP A 102 12.94 10.09 13.03
N ARG A 103 12.86 9.01 12.25
CA ARG A 103 13.57 7.74 12.48
C ARG A 103 14.30 7.32 11.22
#